data_AF-A0A3P6FT45-F1
#
_entry.id   AF-A0A3P6FT45-F1
#
_cell.length_a   1.000
_cell.length_b   1.000
_cell.length_c   1.000
_cell.angle_alpha   90.00
_cell.angle_beta   90.00
_cell.angle_gamma   90.00
#
_symmetry.space_group_name_H-M   'P 1'
#
loop_
_entity.id
_entity.type
_entity.pdbx_description
1 polymer ?
#
loop_
_entity_poly.entity_id
_entity_poly.type
_entity_poly.pdbx_seq_one_letter_code
_entity_poly.pdbx_strand_id
1 'polypeptide(L)'
;MSPPERKRKKTKQSLVLGPTPESTPITSLPDDLVVSCLARVTRLQYPTLSLVSKSFRSLLASPELYKTRSSLGHTESCLYVCLSFPTYPIPRWFTLCQKPDRTLTTNDTMKLKPSGYVLAKLSSPQSRSAHCSGLVTLGSDIYNIGGPVDEEEPSSSVSILDCRSHTWRQGPSLLVKRKHPFASVLDGKIYVAGHSNSSFSDLMEVFDPKTQTWELVSSPPAEIRLQYDHISASAGIDGKVHIFRSCKGLAYDTREGRWESVGTEMSSGWLWLPYCVVENVLYYYNEREEIKWYDTKGRRWRVLKGVKGLPKISLYTATLADYGRKMAVLWDMDVASTGDKMIWCTVIALERRNDEEIWGKVEWKEAVLKVPFSCTIKHALAATV
;
A
#
# COMPACT_ATOMS: atom_id res chain seq x y z
N MET A 1 70.95 -44.84 46.24
CA MET A 1 69.82 -44.83 45.29
C MET A 1 69.50 -43.38 44.97
N SER A 2 69.90 -42.92 43.78
CA SER A 2 69.52 -41.61 43.24
C SER A 2 68.87 -41.86 41.88
N PRO A 3 67.59 -41.49 41.68
CA PRO A 3 66.86 -41.80 40.46
C PRO A 3 67.11 -40.77 39.33
N PRO A 4 66.77 -41.12 38.07
CA PRO A 4 67.35 -40.50 36.87
C PRO A 4 66.54 -39.32 36.28
N GLU A 5 67.20 -38.62 35.37
CA GLU A 5 66.80 -37.42 34.63
C GLU A 5 65.43 -37.51 33.92
N ARG A 6 64.59 -36.49 34.09
CA ARG A 6 63.36 -36.28 33.31
C ARG A 6 63.65 -35.52 32.01
N LYS A 7 63.62 -36.24 30.87
CA LYS A 7 63.55 -35.64 29.53
C LYS A 7 62.19 -34.94 29.31
N ARG A 8 62.21 -33.64 29.00
CA ARG A 8 61.04 -32.86 28.53
C ARG A 8 60.59 -33.34 27.15
N LYS A 9 59.37 -33.87 27.03
CA LYS A 9 58.68 -34.06 25.73
C LYS A 9 58.32 -32.69 25.14
N LYS A 10 58.81 -32.39 23.93
CA LYS A 10 58.31 -31.28 23.09
C LYS A 10 56.98 -31.73 22.46
N THR A 11 55.88 -31.11 22.85
CA THR A 11 54.59 -31.23 22.16
C THR A 11 54.64 -30.38 20.89
N LYS A 12 54.48 -30.98 19.71
CA LYS A 12 54.28 -30.26 18.45
C LYS A 12 52.96 -29.50 18.54
N GLN A 13 53.01 -28.16 18.55
CA GLN A 13 51.83 -27.33 18.30
C GLN A 13 51.46 -27.49 16.82
N SER A 14 50.28 -28.09 16.58
CA SER A 14 49.59 -28.03 15.30
C SER A 14 49.17 -26.58 15.07
N LEU A 15 49.73 -25.94 14.05
CA LEU A 15 49.24 -24.66 13.52
C LEU A 15 47.86 -24.92 12.91
N VAL A 16 46.80 -24.72 13.70
CA VAL A 16 45.45 -24.58 13.19
C VAL A 16 45.42 -23.23 12.46
N LEU A 17 45.48 -23.28 11.13
CA LEU A 17 45.14 -22.15 10.28
C LEU A 17 43.70 -21.75 10.64
N GLY A 18 43.55 -20.55 11.19
CA GLY A 18 42.23 -19.98 11.43
C GLY A 18 41.46 -19.88 10.11
N PRO A 19 40.11 -19.88 10.16
CA PRO A 19 39.31 -19.72 8.96
C PRO A 19 39.70 -18.41 8.30
N THR A 20 40.16 -18.51 7.05
CA THR A 20 40.33 -17.36 6.17
C THR A 20 38.97 -16.66 6.11
N PRO A 21 38.88 -15.34 6.32
CA PRO A 21 37.63 -14.65 6.04
C PRO A 21 37.38 -14.82 4.55
N GLU A 22 36.35 -15.58 4.19
CA GLU A 22 35.81 -15.58 2.84
C GLU A 22 35.37 -14.14 2.56
N SER A 23 36.26 -13.35 1.96
CA SER A 23 35.93 -12.07 1.40
C SER A 23 35.01 -12.35 0.23
N THR A 24 33.71 -12.26 0.46
CA THR A 24 32.71 -12.26 -0.61
C THR A 24 33.13 -11.21 -1.64
N PRO A 25 33.32 -11.54 -2.93
CA PRO A 25 33.96 -10.65 -3.90
C PRO A 25 33.25 -9.29 -4.09
N ILE A 26 31.99 -9.19 -3.67
CA ILE A 26 31.18 -7.98 -3.75
C ILE A 26 31.62 -6.89 -2.74
N THR A 27 32.32 -7.25 -1.66
CA THR A 27 32.84 -6.26 -0.68
C THR A 27 34.07 -5.49 -1.17
N SER A 28 34.52 -5.70 -2.41
CA SER A 28 35.64 -4.98 -3.02
C SER A 28 35.23 -3.70 -3.76
N LEU A 29 33.93 -3.53 -4.04
CA LEU A 29 33.41 -2.35 -4.71
C LEU A 29 33.11 -1.23 -3.70
N PRO A 30 33.47 0.03 -4.00
CA PRO A 30 32.99 1.20 -3.27
C PRO A 30 31.45 1.25 -3.18
N ASP A 31 30.93 1.69 -2.02
CA ASP A 31 29.48 1.71 -1.74
C ASP A 31 28.70 2.59 -2.73
N ASP A 32 29.28 3.65 -3.26
CA ASP A 32 28.67 4.54 -4.25
C ASP A 32 28.42 3.82 -5.60
N LEU A 33 29.36 2.97 -6.04
CA LEU A 33 29.17 2.13 -7.22
C LEU A 33 28.11 1.05 -6.97
N VAL A 34 28.09 0.45 -5.77
CA VAL A 34 27.06 -0.53 -5.40
C VAL A 34 25.68 0.13 -5.40
N VAL A 35 25.53 1.32 -4.80
CA VAL A 35 24.28 2.09 -4.80
C VAL A 35 23.85 2.44 -6.22
N SER A 36 24.77 2.88 -7.07
CA SER A 36 24.51 3.17 -8.49
C SER A 36 23.98 1.93 -9.23
N CYS A 37 24.57 0.76 -9.01
CA CYS A 37 24.10 -0.50 -9.58
C CYS A 37 22.70 -0.87 -9.04
N LEU A 38 22.51 -0.85 -7.72
CA LEU A 38 21.24 -1.16 -7.07
C LEU A 38 20.12 -0.20 -7.48
N ALA A 39 20.43 1.07 -7.75
CA ALA A 39 19.46 2.08 -8.20
C ALA A 39 18.84 1.76 -9.57
N ARG A 40 19.50 0.91 -10.38
CA ARG A 40 18.98 0.47 -11.69
C ARG A 40 18.19 -0.83 -11.62
N VAL A 41 18.24 -1.52 -10.48
CA VAL A 41 17.51 -2.78 -10.28
C VAL A 41 16.10 -2.48 -9.79
N THR A 42 15.11 -3.23 -10.26
CA THR A 42 13.72 -3.06 -9.81
C THR A 42 13.55 -3.35 -8.32
N ARG A 43 12.71 -2.56 -7.65
CA ARG A 43 12.42 -2.76 -6.22
C ARG A 43 11.75 -4.10 -5.92
N LEU A 44 11.11 -4.73 -6.92
CA LEU A 44 10.55 -6.07 -6.80
C LEU A 44 11.61 -7.13 -6.42
N GLN A 45 12.90 -6.88 -6.71
CA GLN A 45 14.00 -7.78 -6.37
C GLN A 45 14.68 -7.44 -5.04
N TYR A 46 14.36 -6.29 -4.44
CA TYR A 46 15.06 -5.80 -3.25
C TYR A 46 14.93 -6.74 -2.05
N PRO A 47 13.77 -7.37 -1.78
CA PRO A 47 13.68 -8.32 -0.68
C PRO A 47 14.62 -9.52 -0.85
N THR A 48 14.80 -10.02 -2.07
CA THR A 48 15.80 -11.07 -2.38
C THR A 48 17.22 -10.54 -2.21
N LEU A 49 17.54 -9.35 -2.74
CA LEU A 49 18.86 -8.74 -2.62
C LEU A 49 19.25 -8.42 -1.16
N SER A 50 18.27 -8.10 -0.30
CA SER A 50 18.48 -7.84 1.12
C SER A 50 18.91 -9.08 1.93
N LEU A 51 18.77 -10.27 1.34
CA LEU A 51 19.21 -11.54 1.92
C LEU A 51 20.65 -11.89 1.56
N VAL A 52 21.26 -11.20 0.58
CA VAL A 52 22.63 -11.48 0.12
C VAL A 52 23.67 -11.16 1.22
N SER A 53 23.57 -9.98 1.84
CA SER A 53 24.47 -9.59 2.94
C SER A 53 23.88 -8.49 3.81
N LYS A 54 24.46 -8.29 5.01
CA LYS A 54 24.09 -7.17 5.90
C LYS A 54 24.38 -5.81 5.26
N SER A 55 25.47 -5.70 4.51
CA SER A 55 25.83 -4.47 3.78
C SER A 55 24.77 -4.15 2.71
N PHE A 56 24.38 -5.13 1.87
CA PHE A 56 23.33 -4.94 0.87
C PHE A 56 22.01 -4.50 1.50
N ARG A 57 21.61 -5.16 2.60
CA ARG A 57 20.42 -4.75 3.35
C ARG A 57 20.51 -3.30 3.83
N SER A 58 21.67 -2.88 4.35
CA SER A 58 21.89 -1.50 4.81
C SER A 58 21.82 -0.49 3.67
N LEU A 59 22.44 -0.80 2.52
CA LEU A 59 22.43 0.06 1.33
C LEU A 59 21.03 0.14 0.70
N LEU A 60 20.27 -0.95 0.68
CA LEU A 60 18.89 -0.97 0.18
C LEU A 60 17.92 -0.16 1.05
N ALA A 61 18.23 0.00 2.33
CA ALA A 61 17.49 0.84 3.26
C ALA A 61 18.00 2.29 3.32
N SER A 62 19.08 2.61 2.59
CA SER A 62 19.72 3.93 2.70
C SER A 62 18.93 5.01 1.94
N PRO A 63 18.82 6.24 2.49
CA PRO A 63 18.22 7.36 1.78
C PRO A 63 18.95 7.72 0.48
N GLU A 64 20.25 7.45 0.40
CA GLU A 64 21.11 7.72 -0.76
C GLU A 64 20.67 6.92 -1.98
N LEU A 65 20.23 5.68 -1.80
CA LEU A 65 19.71 4.86 -2.88
C LEU A 65 18.49 5.49 -3.51
N TYR A 66 17.53 5.96 -2.71
CA TYR A 66 16.34 6.62 -3.23
C TYR A 66 16.69 7.92 -3.98
N LYS A 67 17.59 8.75 -3.44
CA LYS A 67 18.06 9.97 -4.11
C LYS A 67 18.68 9.64 -5.47
N THR A 68 19.49 8.58 -5.54
CA THR A 68 20.14 8.12 -6.77
C THR A 68 19.13 7.58 -7.78
N ARG A 69 18.13 6.81 -7.34
CA ARG A 69 17.04 6.34 -8.20
C ARG A 69 16.26 7.51 -8.79
N SER A 70 15.91 8.48 -7.95
CA SER A 70 15.15 9.66 -8.37
C SER A 70 15.94 10.50 -9.38
N SER A 71 17.24 10.71 -9.19
CA SER A 71 18.07 11.45 -10.16
C SER A 71 18.25 10.73 -11.49
N LEU A 72 18.19 9.39 -11.48
CA LEU A 72 18.20 8.56 -12.69
C LEU A 72 16.81 8.40 -13.34
N GLY A 73 15.74 8.93 -12.74
CA GLY A 73 14.36 8.75 -13.23
C GLY A 73 13.80 7.34 -13.03
N HIS A 74 14.37 6.56 -12.11
CA HIS A 74 13.96 5.18 -11.80
C HIS A 74 13.02 5.12 -10.58
N THR A 75 11.94 5.90 -10.59
CA THR A 75 10.87 5.75 -9.58
C THR A 75 9.87 4.69 -10.02
N GLU A 76 9.49 3.81 -9.09
CA GLU A 76 8.60 2.67 -9.30
C GLU A 76 7.47 2.69 -8.26
N SER A 77 6.26 2.32 -8.66
CA SER A 77 5.18 2.09 -7.70
C SER A 77 5.33 0.69 -7.08
N CYS A 78 5.38 0.65 -5.76
CA CYS A 78 5.48 -0.58 -4.97
C CYS A 78 4.14 -0.85 -4.30
N LEU A 79 3.60 -2.05 -4.48
CA LEU A 79 2.32 -2.46 -3.90
C LEU A 79 2.53 -3.01 -2.49
N TYR A 80 1.82 -2.44 -1.54
CA TYR A 80 1.80 -2.80 -0.13
C TYR A 80 0.43 -3.38 0.24
N VAL A 81 0.43 -4.52 0.91
CA VAL A 81 -0.78 -5.25 1.30
C VAL A 81 -0.76 -5.45 2.81
N CYS A 82 -1.83 -5.02 3.47
CA CYS A 82 -2.04 -5.16 4.90
C CYS A 82 -2.99 -6.33 5.16
N LEU A 83 -2.52 -7.33 5.89
CA LEU A 83 -3.27 -8.55 6.20
C LEU A 83 -3.51 -8.68 7.69
N SER A 84 -4.74 -9.01 8.07
CA SER A 84 -5.11 -9.33 9.44
C SER A 84 -5.11 -10.83 9.66
N PHE A 85 -4.64 -11.26 10.83
CA PHE A 85 -4.58 -12.67 11.24
C PHE A 85 -5.27 -12.77 12.60
N PRO A 86 -6.30 -13.59 12.80
CA PRO A 86 -7.05 -13.62 14.06
C PRO A 86 -6.23 -14.01 15.28
N THR A 87 -5.13 -14.73 15.08
CA THR A 87 -4.17 -15.09 16.14
C THR A 87 -3.27 -13.93 16.57
N TYR A 88 -3.31 -12.79 15.86
CA TYR A 88 -2.48 -11.62 16.14
C TYR A 88 -3.33 -10.34 16.17
N PRO A 89 -3.26 -9.55 17.25
CA PRO A 89 -4.06 -8.31 17.35
C PRO A 89 -3.60 -7.23 16.36
N ILE A 90 -2.42 -7.37 15.78
CA ILE A 90 -1.82 -6.34 14.93
C ILE A 90 -1.67 -6.86 13.48
N PRO A 91 -2.23 -6.14 12.49
CA PRO A 91 -2.09 -6.54 11.10
C PRO A 91 -0.64 -6.44 10.61
N ARG A 92 -0.32 -7.24 9.59
CA ARG A 92 1.02 -7.38 9.04
C ARG A 92 1.06 -6.84 7.63
N TRP A 93 2.13 -6.12 7.33
CA TRP A 93 2.37 -5.55 6.02
C TRP A 93 3.24 -6.47 5.15
N PHE A 94 2.88 -6.55 3.89
CA PHE A 94 3.59 -7.27 2.85
C PHE A 94 3.83 -6.34 1.66
N THR A 95 4.89 -6.60 0.89
CA THR A 95 5.16 -5.91 -0.38
C THR A 95 5.25 -6.92 -1.51
N LEU A 96 4.76 -6.54 -2.69
CA LEU A 96 4.91 -7.37 -3.89
C LEU A 96 6.38 -7.46 -4.30
N CYS A 97 6.83 -8.67 -4.63
CA CYS A 97 8.20 -9.01 -4.97
C CYS A 97 8.25 -10.01 -6.11
N GLN A 98 9.41 -10.15 -6.75
CA GLN A 98 9.67 -11.21 -7.71
C GLN A 98 10.13 -12.48 -6.98
N LYS A 99 9.60 -13.65 -7.37
CA LYS A 99 9.99 -14.97 -6.85
C LYS A 99 11.49 -15.19 -7.14
N PRO A 100 12.29 -15.63 -6.14
CA PRO A 100 13.71 -15.95 -6.34
C PRO A 100 13.92 -17.10 -7.33
N ASP A 101 13.08 -18.14 -7.25
CA ASP A 101 13.23 -19.37 -8.02
C ASP A 101 12.48 -19.27 -9.35
N ARG A 102 13.09 -18.59 -10.33
CA ARG A 102 12.75 -18.73 -11.75
C ARG A 102 13.38 -20.00 -12.35
N THR A 103 13.36 -21.14 -11.65
CA THR A 103 13.59 -22.40 -12.35
C THR A 103 12.46 -22.55 -13.36
N LEU A 104 12.80 -22.44 -14.63
CA LEU A 104 11.95 -22.75 -15.77
C LEU A 104 11.42 -24.18 -15.58
N THR A 105 10.29 -24.35 -14.89
CA THR A 105 9.56 -25.61 -14.93
C THR A 105 8.92 -25.68 -16.30
N THR A 106 9.65 -26.31 -17.23
CA THR A 106 9.13 -26.85 -18.48
C THR A 106 8.18 -28.01 -18.18
N ASN A 107 7.06 -27.74 -17.50
CA ASN A 107 5.97 -28.71 -17.36
C ASN A 107 4.70 -28.06 -17.92
N ASP A 108 4.37 -28.54 -19.12
CA ASP A 108 3.54 -27.91 -20.14
C ASP A 108 2.04 -28.16 -19.96
N THR A 109 1.50 -27.99 -18.74
CA THR A 109 0.08 -28.30 -18.46
C THR A 109 -0.75 -27.19 -17.82
N MET A 110 -0.20 -25.98 -17.64
CA MET A 110 -1.02 -24.77 -17.41
C MET A 110 -0.65 -23.66 -18.40
N LYS A 111 -1.63 -23.26 -19.23
CA LYS A 111 -1.53 -22.26 -20.32
C LYS A 111 -1.18 -20.81 -19.89
N LEU A 112 -0.82 -20.57 -18.63
CA LEU A 112 -0.22 -19.30 -18.20
C LEU A 112 1.10 -19.58 -17.51
N LYS A 113 2.21 -19.09 -18.08
CA LYS A 113 3.48 -19.00 -17.35
C LYS A 113 3.23 -18.19 -16.07
N PRO A 114 3.62 -18.67 -14.88
CA PRO A 114 3.51 -17.88 -13.66
C PRO A 114 4.29 -16.57 -13.87
N SER A 115 3.67 -15.43 -13.57
CA SER A 115 4.29 -14.12 -13.75
C SER A 115 5.51 -13.92 -12.83
N GLY A 116 5.59 -14.75 -11.78
CA GLY A 116 6.72 -14.86 -10.90
C GLY A 116 6.66 -13.87 -9.75
N TYR A 117 5.46 -13.54 -9.26
CA TYR A 117 5.28 -12.60 -8.15
C TYR A 117 4.90 -13.29 -6.84
N VAL A 118 5.35 -12.72 -5.72
CA VAL A 118 5.04 -13.18 -4.36
C VAL A 118 4.95 -11.98 -3.42
N LEU A 119 4.15 -12.07 -2.36
CA LEU A 119 4.14 -11.10 -1.28
C LEU A 119 5.21 -11.46 -0.25
N ALA A 120 6.21 -10.60 -0.07
CA ALA A 120 7.19 -10.74 0.99
C ALA A 120 6.78 -9.93 2.23
N LYS A 121 6.95 -10.51 3.41
CA LYS A 121 6.66 -9.87 4.68
C LYS A 121 7.66 -8.74 4.97
N LEU A 122 7.15 -7.59 5.37
CA LEU A 122 7.99 -6.47 5.83
C LEU A 122 8.55 -6.74 7.23
N SER A 123 9.84 -6.46 7.44
CA SER A 123 10.53 -6.66 8.74
C SER A 123 10.31 -5.52 9.75
N SER A 124 9.52 -4.51 9.39
CA SER A 124 9.28 -3.31 10.20
C SER A 124 8.58 -3.62 11.53
N PRO A 125 8.87 -2.86 12.63
CA PRO A 125 8.03 -2.90 13.82
C PRO A 125 6.58 -2.63 13.45
N GLN A 126 5.67 -3.36 14.09
CA GLN A 126 4.25 -3.34 13.77
C GLN A 126 3.62 -1.95 13.98
N SER A 127 2.86 -1.47 13.00
CA SER A 127 1.98 -0.32 13.18
C SER A 127 0.77 -0.69 14.02
N ARG A 128 0.31 0.22 14.87
CA ARG A 128 -1.00 0.09 15.52
C ARG A 128 -2.07 0.13 14.43
N SER A 129 -2.98 -0.84 14.46
CA SER A 129 -4.12 -0.94 13.53
C SER A 129 -4.81 0.43 13.44
N ALA A 130 -5.21 0.89 12.27
CA ALA A 130 -6.14 2.03 12.18
C ALA A 130 -7.28 1.67 11.26
N HIS A 131 -8.31 2.52 11.28
CA HIS A 131 -9.49 2.33 10.45
C HIS A 131 -9.12 2.35 8.96
N CYS A 132 -9.78 1.51 8.18
CA CYS A 132 -9.52 1.31 6.76
C CYS A 132 -9.53 2.59 5.94
N SER A 133 -10.40 3.51 6.33
CA SER A 133 -10.62 4.80 5.69
C SER A 133 -9.53 5.83 6.02
N GLY A 134 -8.70 5.62 7.04
CA GLY A 134 -7.65 6.55 7.45
C GLY A 134 -6.29 6.30 6.80
N LEU A 135 -6.18 5.27 5.97
CA LEU A 135 -4.94 4.85 5.32
C LEU A 135 -4.85 5.43 3.91
N VAL A 136 -3.82 6.23 3.63
CA VAL A 136 -3.58 6.83 2.31
C VAL A 136 -2.11 6.84 1.93
N THR A 137 -1.83 6.93 0.64
CA THR A 137 -0.48 7.02 0.08
C THR A 137 -0.22 8.39 -0.51
N LEU A 138 0.92 8.98 -0.19
CA LEU A 138 1.37 10.22 -0.81
C LEU A 138 2.88 10.18 -1.00
N GLY A 139 3.31 10.14 -2.27
CA GLY A 139 4.71 9.94 -2.63
C GLY A 139 5.22 8.57 -2.14
N SER A 140 6.32 8.59 -1.38
CA SER A 140 6.97 7.39 -0.83
C SER A 140 6.46 7.00 0.56
N ASP A 141 5.40 7.64 1.06
CA ASP A 141 4.91 7.46 2.42
C ASP A 141 3.48 6.89 2.42
N ILE A 142 3.23 5.94 3.32
CA ILE A 142 1.87 5.51 3.71
C ILE A 142 1.53 6.18 5.03
N TYR A 143 0.46 6.98 5.04
CA TYR A 143 -0.05 7.66 6.21
C TYR A 143 -1.15 6.83 6.85
N ASN A 144 -0.98 6.53 8.13
CA ASN A 144 -1.92 5.82 8.98
C ASN A 144 -2.55 6.83 9.95
N ILE A 145 -3.76 7.30 9.63
CA ILE A 145 -4.41 8.40 10.33
C ILE A 145 -5.54 7.84 11.20
N GLY A 146 -5.53 8.21 12.49
CA GLY A 146 -6.49 7.74 13.49
C GLY A 146 -5.89 6.71 14.46
N GLY A 147 -6.75 6.23 15.35
CA GLY A 147 -6.41 5.27 16.40
C GLY A 147 -6.84 3.83 16.05
N PRO A 148 -6.49 2.86 16.93
CA PRO A 148 -6.93 1.47 16.86
C PRO A 148 -8.42 1.31 16.60
N VAL A 149 -8.75 0.41 15.66
CA VAL A 149 -10.15 0.06 15.35
C VAL A 149 -10.89 -0.48 16.58
N ASP A 150 -10.15 -1.14 17.49
CA ASP A 150 -10.69 -1.76 18.69
C ASP A 150 -10.88 -0.76 19.85
N GLU A 151 -10.37 0.48 19.71
CA GLU A 151 -10.55 1.54 20.69
C GLU A 151 -11.75 2.41 20.28
N GLU A 152 -12.75 2.53 21.16
CA GLU A 152 -13.92 3.37 20.89
C GLU A 152 -13.63 4.87 20.98
N GLU A 153 -12.49 5.26 21.56
CA GLU A 153 -12.12 6.65 21.79
C GLU A 153 -11.60 7.33 20.51
N PRO A 154 -12.05 8.56 20.21
CA PRO A 154 -11.48 9.36 19.12
C PRO A 154 -9.98 9.58 19.32
N SER A 155 -9.20 9.46 18.25
CA SER A 155 -7.74 9.65 18.27
C SER A 155 -7.30 10.72 17.26
N SER A 156 -6.23 11.42 17.58
CA SER A 156 -5.52 12.35 16.68
C SER A 156 -4.19 11.78 16.17
N SER A 157 -3.87 10.53 16.48
CA SER A 157 -2.58 9.93 16.13
C SER A 157 -2.41 9.78 14.63
N VAL A 158 -1.20 10.09 14.15
CA VAL A 158 -0.78 9.82 12.77
C VAL A 158 0.56 9.09 12.81
N SER A 159 0.62 7.92 12.19
CA SER A 159 1.88 7.19 11.99
C SER A 159 2.16 7.08 10.50
N ILE A 160 3.43 7.20 10.11
CA ILE A 160 3.84 7.24 8.71
C ILE A 160 4.84 6.11 8.47
N LEU A 161 4.55 5.26 7.48
CA LEU A 161 5.48 4.25 6.99
C LEU A 161 6.27 4.82 5.83
N ASP A 162 7.57 4.99 6.04
CA ASP A 162 8.50 5.28 4.95
C ASP A 162 8.69 4.03 4.11
N CYS A 163 8.21 4.06 2.85
CA CYS A 163 8.27 2.91 1.96
C CYS A 163 9.67 2.66 1.36
N ARG A 164 10.63 3.58 1.58
CA ARG A 164 12.03 3.42 1.16
C ARG A 164 12.79 2.53 2.13
N SER A 165 12.78 2.91 3.41
CA SER A 165 13.47 2.21 4.49
C SER A 165 12.60 1.14 5.18
N HIS A 166 11.30 1.10 4.88
CA HIS A 166 10.32 0.26 5.55
C HIS A 166 10.33 0.46 7.07
N THR A 167 10.30 1.72 7.50
CA THR A 167 10.29 2.10 8.92
C THR A 167 9.12 3.01 9.25
N TRP A 168 8.46 2.76 10.38
CA TRP A 168 7.44 3.65 10.92
C TRP A 168 8.06 4.81 11.68
N ARG A 169 7.46 5.99 11.52
CA ARG A 169 7.72 7.19 12.31
C ARG A 169 6.41 7.84 12.73
N GLN A 170 6.43 8.64 13.77
CA GLN A 170 5.26 9.44 14.15
C GLN A 170 5.17 10.68 13.26
N GLY A 171 3.97 10.96 12.77
CA GLY A 171 3.65 12.18 12.03
C GLY A 171 3.04 13.26 12.93
N PRO A 172 2.83 14.48 12.41
CA PRO A 172 2.08 15.52 13.10
C PRO A 172 0.66 15.02 13.42
N SER A 173 0.24 15.15 14.68
CA SER A 173 -1.11 14.77 15.11
C SER A 173 -2.16 15.68 14.50
N LEU A 174 -3.36 15.13 14.25
CA LEU A 174 -4.54 15.93 13.89
C LEU A 174 -4.82 17.00 14.97
N LEU A 175 -5.38 18.12 14.55
CA LEU A 175 -5.86 19.18 15.43
C LEU A 175 -7.07 18.72 16.24
N VAL A 176 -7.92 17.88 15.63
CA VAL A 176 -9.13 17.35 16.25
C VAL A 176 -9.03 15.83 16.34
N LYS A 177 -9.36 15.27 17.51
CA LYS A 177 -9.47 13.82 17.68
C LYS A 177 -10.70 13.32 16.92
N ARG A 178 -10.52 12.29 16.09
CA ARG A 178 -11.58 11.78 15.20
C ARG A 178 -11.82 10.30 15.44
N LYS A 179 -13.09 9.90 15.37
CA LYS A 179 -13.50 8.50 15.27
C LYS A 179 -13.79 8.18 13.80
N HIS A 180 -13.32 7.02 13.34
CA HIS A 180 -13.44 6.55 11.94
C HIS A 180 -13.04 7.62 10.90
N PRO A 181 -11.78 8.10 10.88
CA PRO A 181 -11.35 9.11 9.92
C PRO A 181 -11.35 8.56 8.49
N PHE A 182 -11.80 9.37 7.54
CA PHE A 182 -11.77 9.14 6.09
C PHE A 182 -10.77 10.11 5.47
N ALA A 183 -9.69 9.56 4.93
CA ALA A 183 -8.60 10.29 4.33
C ALA A 183 -8.67 10.16 2.79
N SER A 184 -8.41 11.26 2.10
CA SER A 184 -8.31 11.34 0.65
C SER A 184 -7.12 12.20 0.26
N VAL A 185 -6.47 11.84 -0.85
CA VAL A 185 -5.34 12.60 -1.38
C VAL A 185 -5.79 13.38 -2.60
N LEU A 186 -5.47 14.67 -2.64
CA LEU A 186 -5.76 15.54 -3.76
C LEU A 186 -4.71 16.65 -3.82
N ASP A 187 -4.22 16.97 -5.01
CA ASP A 187 -3.24 18.05 -5.26
C ASP A 187 -2.01 18.01 -4.34
N GLY A 188 -1.56 16.81 -3.96
CA GLY A 188 -0.40 16.61 -3.09
C GLY A 188 -0.64 16.94 -1.62
N LYS A 189 -1.89 17.08 -1.20
CA LYS A 189 -2.30 17.25 0.20
C LYS A 189 -3.19 16.09 0.65
N ILE A 190 -3.28 15.87 1.96
CA ILE A 190 -4.14 14.84 2.55
C ILE A 190 -5.30 15.53 3.25
N TYR A 191 -6.52 15.21 2.85
CA TYR A 191 -7.75 15.72 3.44
C TYR A 191 -8.36 14.62 4.31
N VAL A 192 -8.66 14.94 5.56
CA VAL A 192 -9.21 13.99 6.53
C VAL A 192 -10.53 14.52 7.05
N ALA A 193 -11.59 13.80 6.77
CA ALA A 193 -12.91 14.06 7.33
C ALA A 193 -13.30 12.93 8.29
N GLY A 194 -14.09 13.20 9.31
CA GLY A 194 -14.47 12.17 10.28
C GLY A 194 -15.36 12.70 11.38
N HIS A 195 -15.88 11.79 12.21
CA HIS A 195 -16.73 12.18 13.32
C HIS A 195 -15.87 12.75 14.47
N SER A 196 -16.15 13.98 14.87
CA SER A 196 -15.70 14.57 16.13
C SER A 196 -16.89 14.60 17.10
N ASN A 197 -16.64 14.50 18.40
CA ASN A 197 -17.69 14.57 19.43
C ASN A 197 -18.34 15.97 19.56
N SER A 198 -17.93 16.95 18.74
CA SER A 198 -18.33 18.34 18.86
C SER A 198 -18.37 19.03 17.49
N SER A 199 -19.56 19.47 17.10
CA SER A 199 -19.86 20.49 16.07
C SER A 199 -19.42 20.24 14.62
N PHE A 200 -20.23 20.73 13.67
CA PHE A 200 -19.95 20.72 12.23
C PHE A 200 -18.74 21.58 11.80
N SER A 201 -18.19 22.40 12.70
CA SER A 201 -17.01 23.24 12.46
C SER A 201 -15.75 22.43 12.14
N ASP A 202 -15.69 21.19 12.62
CA ASP A 202 -14.50 20.37 12.60
C ASP A 202 -14.59 19.28 11.52
N LEU A 203 -15.35 19.54 10.45
CA LEU A 203 -15.72 18.52 9.48
C LEU A 203 -14.50 17.87 8.81
N MET A 204 -13.52 18.69 8.44
CA MET A 204 -12.37 18.25 7.65
C MET A 204 -11.12 19.05 8.01
N GLU A 205 -9.99 18.35 8.04
CA GLU A 205 -8.65 18.93 8.15
C GLU A 205 -7.86 18.62 6.89
N VAL A 206 -6.92 19.48 6.55
CA VAL A 206 -5.97 19.27 5.46
C VAL A 206 -4.55 19.27 6.01
N PHE A 207 -3.77 18.27 5.61
CA PHE A 207 -2.34 18.18 5.87
C PHE A 207 -1.57 18.59 4.62
N ASP A 208 -0.67 19.54 4.80
CA ASP A 208 0.31 19.89 3.78
C ASP A 208 1.66 19.22 4.13
N PRO A 209 2.11 18.24 3.33
CA PRO A 209 3.38 17.55 3.60
C PRO A 209 4.60 18.46 3.41
N LYS A 210 4.49 19.61 2.72
CA LYS A 210 5.62 20.52 2.53
C LYS A 210 5.88 21.34 3.79
N THR A 211 4.83 21.79 4.46
CA THR A 211 4.92 22.55 5.72
C THR A 211 4.88 21.64 6.95
N GLN A 212 4.45 20.38 6.79
CA GLN A 212 4.20 19.43 7.88
C GLN A 212 3.15 19.95 8.88
N THR A 213 2.17 20.71 8.40
CA THR A 213 1.11 21.32 9.23
C THR A 213 -0.28 20.81 8.85
N TRP A 214 -1.14 20.74 9.85
CA TRP A 214 -2.58 20.54 9.70
C TRP A 214 -3.30 21.88 9.77
N GLU A 215 -4.31 22.05 8.93
CA GLU A 215 -5.18 23.22 8.91
C GLU A 215 -6.65 22.79 8.86
N LEU A 216 -7.52 23.52 9.54
CA LEU A 216 -8.97 23.29 9.48
C LEU A 216 -9.52 23.80 8.14
N VAL A 217 -10.31 22.96 7.48
CA VAL A 217 -11.06 23.37 6.30
C VAL A 217 -12.34 24.06 6.76
N SER A 218 -12.69 25.19 6.12
CA SER A 218 -13.91 25.93 6.44
C SER A 218 -15.13 25.04 6.41
N SER A 219 -16.08 25.23 7.32
CA SER A 219 -17.29 24.38 7.38
C SER A 219 -18.23 24.64 6.20
N PRO A 220 -19.01 23.63 5.75
CA PRO A 220 -20.06 23.86 4.77
C PRO A 220 -21.14 24.84 5.30
N PRO A 221 -21.72 25.67 4.41
CA PRO A 221 -22.86 26.52 4.73
C PRO A 221 -24.01 25.74 5.34
N ALA A 222 -24.78 26.38 6.23
CA ALA A 222 -25.82 25.72 7.03
C ALA A 222 -26.87 25.01 6.16
N GLU A 223 -27.13 25.52 4.95
CA GLU A 223 -28.15 25.00 4.04
C GLU A 223 -27.80 23.63 3.46
N ILE A 224 -26.50 23.30 3.36
CA ILE A 224 -26.02 22.03 2.78
C ILE A 224 -25.42 21.10 3.83
N ARG A 225 -25.52 21.45 5.12
CA ARG A 225 -25.05 20.57 6.21
C ARG A 225 -25.87 19.28 6.25
N LEU A 226 -25.17 18.16 6.34
CA LEU A 226 -25.77 16.83 6.40
C LEU A 226 -26.01 16.45 7.86
N GLN A 227 -27.27 16.17 8.24
CA GLN A 227 -27.66 15.83 9.62
C GLN A 227 -27.21 14.45 10.12
N TYR A 228 -26.66 13.59 9.26
CA TYR A 228 -26.29 12.22 9.63
C TYR A 228 -24.79 12.09 9.96
N ASP A 229 -24.49 11.35 11.02
CA ASP A 229 -23.20 11.42 11.73
C ASP A 229 -22.05 10.61 11.15
N HIS A 230 -22.30 9.73 10.18
CA HIS A 230 -21.27 8.80 9.68
C HIS A 230 -20.93 9.03 8.21
N ILE A 231 -19.65 9.25 7.94
CA ILE A 231 -19.09 9.24 6.60
C ILE A 231 -19.02 7.78 6.14
N SER A 232 -19.49 7.52 4.92
CA SER A 232 -19.47 6.21 4.28
C SER A 232 -18.29 6.07 3.32
N ALA A 233 -17.89 7.15 2.64
CA ALA A 233 -16.76 7.16 1.73
C ALA A 233 -16.22 8.58 1.50
N SER A 234 -14.99 8.66 1.02
CA SER A 234 -14.35 9.90 0.57
C SER A 234 -13.51 9.66 -0.68
N ALA A 235 -13.49 10.61 -1.61
CA ALA A 235 -12.65 10.53 -2.80
C ALA A 235 -12.21 11.93 -3.27
N GLY A 236 -10.92 12.08 -3.59
CA GLY A 236 -10.39 13.27 -4.25
C GLY A 236 -10.38 13.08 -5.77
N ILE A 237 -11.24 13.80 -6.49
CA ILE A 237 -11.26 13.83 -7.96
C ILE A 237 -11.64 15.23 -8.48
N ASP A 238 -11.14 15.62 -9.64
CA ASP A 238 -11.44 16.87 -10.35
C ASP A 238 -11.23 18.14 -9.52
N GLY A 239 -10.17 18.19 -8.70
CA GLY A 239 -9.89 19.32 -7.82
C GLY A 239 -10.90 19.46 -6.68
N LYS A 240 -11.70 18.42 -6.42
CA LYS A 240 -12.71 18.39 -5.37
C LYS A 240 -12.56 17.17 -4.46
N VAL A 241 -12.64 17.42 -3.16
CA VAL A 241 -12.72 16.35 -2.15
C VAL A 241 -14.18 16.05 -1.88
N HIS A 242 -14.62 14.87 -2.31
CA HIS A 242 -15.98 14.40 -2.13
C HIS A 242 -16.08 13.59 -0.85
N ILE A 243 -17.08 13.88 -0.03
CA ILE A 243 -17.38 13.19 1.22
C ILE A 243 -18.84 12.76 1.16
N PHE A 244 -19.11 11.50 1.44
CA PHE A 244 -20.45 10.95 1.41
C PHE A 244 -20.89 10.51 2.79
N ARG A 245 -22.10 10.88 3.18
CA ARG A 245 -22.78 10.41 4.39
C ARG A 245 -24.05 9.69 3.99
N SER A 246 -24.05 8.37 4.13
CA SER A 246 -25.14 7.49 3.68
C SER A 246 -25.43 7.63 2.18
N CYS A 247 -26.36 8.50 1.76
CA CYS A 247 -26.74 8.70 0.36
C CYS A 247 -26.55 10.15 -0.12
N LYS A 248 -26.05 11.05 0.74
CA LYS A 248 -25.84 12.46 0.41
C LYS A 248 -24.35 12.76 0.36
N GLY A 249 -23.92 13.46 -0.68
CA GLY A 249 -22.52 13.85 -0.86
C GLY A 249 -22.32 15.36 -0.73
N LEU A 250 -21.17 15.75 -0.20
CA LEU A 250 -20.64 17.10 -0.25
C LEU A 250 -19.30 17.08 -0.96
N ALA A 251 -19.02 18.09 -1.77
CA ALA A 251 -17.72 18.28 -2.38
C ALA A 251 -17.13 19.59 -1.92
N TYR A 252 -15.87 19.57 -1.52
CA TYR A 252 -15.07 20.75 -1.23
C TYR A 252 -14.16 21.03 -2.41
N ASP A 253 -14.35 22.18 -3.07
CA ASP A 253 -13.48 22.67 -4.13
C ASP A 253 -12.20 23.24 -3.52
N THR A 254 -11.07 22.61 -3.83
CA THR A 254 -9.77 23.00 -3.26
C THR A 254 -9.24 24.30 -3.84
N ARG A 255 -9.74 24.74 -5.00
CA ARG A 255 -9.31 25.94 -5.71
C ARG A 255 -10.10 27.16 -5.26
N GLU A 256 -11.41 26.99 -5.10
CA GLU A 256 -12.29 28.07 -4.68
C GLU A 256 -12.48 28.16 -3.16
N GLY A 257 -12.17 27.08 -2.43
CA GLY A 257 -12.42 27.01 -0.99
C GLY A 257 -13.91 26.96 -0.64
N ARG A 258 -14.74 26.39 -1.53
CA ARG A 258 -16.20 26.37 -1.41
C ARG A 258 -16.75 24.95 -1.35
N TRP A 259 -17.86 24.81 -0.64
CA TRP A 259 -18.61 23.56 -0.56
C TRP A 259 -19.79 23.57 -1.52
N GLU A 260 -20.05 22.42 -2.13
CA GLU A 260 -21.21 22.20 -2.97
C GLU A 260 -21.88 20.86 -2.63
N SER A 261 -23.19 20.78 -2.90
CA SER A 261 -23.94 19.54 -2.80
C SER A 261 -23.64 18.66 -4.01
N VAL A 262 -23.33 17.40 -3.76
CA VAL A 262 -23.10 16.41 -4.81
C VAL A 262 -24.42 15.74 -5.16
N GLY A 263 -24.68 15.58 -6.45
CA GLY A 263 -25.85 14.88 -6.94
C GLY A 263 -25.87 13.39 -6.55
N THR A 264 -27.06 12.80 -6.51
CA THR A 264 -27.24 11.40 -6.10
C THR A 264 -26.64 10.40 -7.10
N GLU A 265 -26.34 10.85 -8.32
CA GLU A 265 -25.73 10.04 -9.38
C GLU A 265 -24.35 9.54 -8.95
N MET A 266 -23.55 10.40 -8.30
CA MET A 266 -22.22 10.02 -7.84
C MET A 266 -22.29 9.06 -6.66
N SER A 267 -23.18 9.27 -5.68
CA SER A 267 -23.33 8.38 -4.51
C SER A 267 -23.88 6.99 -4.82
N SER A 268 -24.44 6.80 -6.02
CA SER A 268 -25.18 5.58 -6.36
C SER A 268 -24.26 4.37 -6.55
N GLY A 269 -24.30 3.44 -5.60
CA GLY A 269 -23.90 2.04 -5.80
C GLY A 269 -22.44 1.68 -5.52
N TRP A 270 -21.63 2.55 -4.91
CA TRP A 270 -20.21 2.25 -4.60
C TRP A 270 -19.79 2.50 -3.14
N LEU A 271 -20.60 3.21 -2.35
CA LEU A 271 -20.20 3.73 -1.03
C LEU A 271 -19.80 2.66 0.01
N TRP A 272 -20.15 1.40 -0.25
CA TRP A 272 -19.84 0.25 0.61
C TRP A 272 -19.00 -0.81 -0.12
N LEU A 273 -18.57 -0.50 -1.35
CA LEU A 273 -17.88 -1.43 -2.22
C LEU A 273 -16.40 -1.05 -2.34
N PRO A 274 -15.53 -2.00 -2.71
CA PRO A 274 -14.12 -1.71 -2.95
C PRO A 274 -13.96 -0.68 -4.08
N TYR A 275 -13.32 0.44 -3.76
CA TYR A 275 -13.05 1.53 -4.70
C TYR A 275 -11.60 1.99 -4.63
N CYS A 276 -11.13 2.63 -5.70
CA CYS A 276 -9.87 3.36 -5.73
C CYS A 276 -9.97 4.55 -6.68
N VAL A 277 -9.06 5.51 -6.53
CA VAL A 277 -8.89 6.60 -7.49
C VAL A 277 -7.59 6.35 -8.24
N VAL A 278 -7.64 6.30 -9.57
CA VAL A 278 -6.46 6.17 -10.43
C VAL A 278 -6.51 7.30 -11.46
N GLU A 279 -5.42 8.07 -11.56
CA GLU A 279 -5.32 9.21 -12.48
C GLU A 279 -6.54 10.16 -12.43
N ASN A 280 -6.95 10.55 -11.22
CA ASN A 280 -8.08 11.46 -11.01
C ASN A 280 -9.45 10.89 -11.47
N VAL A 281 -9.55 9.57 -11.67
CA VAL A 281 -10.80 8.88 -11.99
C VAL A 281 -11.14 7.92 -10.85
N LEU A 282 -12.37 7.99 -10.36
CA LEU A 282 -12.90 7.09 -9.32
C LEU A 282 -13.39 5.79 -9.96
N TYR A 283 -12.90 4.66 -9.46
CA TYR A 283 -13.29 3.31 -9.86
C TYR A 283 -13.86 2.54 -8.68
N TYR A 284 -14.80 1.65 -8.93
CA TYR A 284 -15.24 0.65 -7.95
C TYR A 284 -15.58 -0.68 -8.62
N TYR A 285 -15.54 -1.76 -7.84
CA TYR A 285 -15.94 -3.08 -8.28
C TYR A 285 -17.36 -3.40 -7.78
N ASN A 286 -18.27 -3.72 -8.70
CA ASN A 286 -19.71 -3.82 -8.43
C ASN A 286 -20.17 -5.26 -8.14
N GLU A 287 -21.40 -5.41 -7.63
CA GLU A 287 -22.04 -6.71 -7.37
C GLU A 287 -22.24 -7.59 -8.62
N ARG A 288 -22.19 -6.99 -9.81
CA ARG A 288 -22.30 -7.68 -11.10
C ARG A 288 -20.94 -8.14 -11.64
N GLU A 289 -19.90 -8.09 -10.81
CA GLU A 289 -18.54 -8.51 -11.15
C GLU A 289 -17.87 -7.62 -12.23
N GLU A 290 -18.31 -6.37 -12.34
CA GLU A 290 -17.75 -5.40 -13.28
C GLU A 290 -17.03 -4.27 -12.52
N ILE A 291 -15.94 -3.78 -13.11
CA ILE A 291 -15.31 -2.55 -12.67
C ILE A 291 -16.02 -1.39 -13.35
N LYS A 292 -16.48 -0.43 -12.57
CA LYS A 292 -17.11 0.82 -13.04
C LYS A 292 -16.22 2.01 -12.73
N TRP A 293 -16.34 3.05 -13.54
CA TRP A 293 -15.65 4.32 -13.37
C TRP A 293 -16.61 5.49 -13.49
N TYR A 294 -16.34 6.56 -12.75
CA TYR A 294 -17.20 7.75 -12.76
C TYR A 294 -16.79 8.72 -13.87
N ASP A 295 -17.69 8.95 -14.82
CA ASP A 295 -17.55 9.98 -15.84
C ASP A 295 -18.07 11.30 -15.27
N THR A 296 -17.14 12.18 -14.89
CA THR A 296 -17.47 13.47 -14.27
C THR A 296 -18.10 14.44 -15.26
N LYS A 297 -17.68 14.40 -16.53
CA LYS A 297 -18.30 15.21 -17.61
C LYS A 297 -19.74 14.77 -17.87
N GLY A 298 -19.96 13.47 -17.97
CA GLY A 298 -21.28 12.87 -18.21
C GLY A 298 -22.12 12.65 -16.96
N ARG A 299 -21.60 12.96 -15.76
CA ARG A 299 -22.20 12.73 -14.43
C ARG A 299 -22.82 11.34 -14.26
N ARG A 300 -22.12 10.30 -14.72
CA ARG A 300 -22.65 8.93 -14.71
C ARG A 300 -21.57 7.87 -14.52
N TRP A 301 -21.98 6.73 -13.98
CA TRP A 301 -21.13 5.54 -13.90
C TRP A 301 -21.09 4.80 -15.23
N ARG A 302 -19.89 4.47 -15.70
CA ARG A 302 -19.64 3.70 -16.92
C ARG A 302 -18.89 2.42 -16.58
N VAL A 303 -19.06 1.39 -17.41
CA VAL A 303 -18.35 0.12 -17.26
C VAL A 303 -16.96 0.22 -17.89
N LEU A 304 -15.94 -0.31 -17.21
CA LEU A 304 -14.59 -0.45 -17.73
C LEU A 304 -14.59 -1.54 -18.82
N LYS A 305 -14.26 -1.16 -20.06
CA LYS A 305 -14.31 -2.09 -21.20
C LYS A 305 -13.03 -2.93 -21.28
N GLY A 306 -13.09 -4.06 -21.98
CA GLY A 306 -11.90 -4.82 -22.39
C GLY A 306 -11.26 -5.73 -21.34
N VAL A 307 -11.70 -5.69 -20.07
CA VAL A 307 -11.18 -6.56 -19.00
C VAL A 307 -11.60 -8.00 -19.26
N LYS A 308 -10.70 -8.79 -19.86
CA LYS A 308 -10.89 -10.21 -20.11
C LYS A 308 -10.12 -11.05 -19.09
N GLY A 309 -10.72 -12.14 -18.63
CA GLY A 309 -10.05 -13.14 -17.79
C GLY A 309 -9.98 -12.80 -16.30
N LEU A 310 -10.68 -11.77 -15.83
CA LEU A 310 -10.92 -11.58 -14.40
C LEU A 310 -11.90 -12.67 -13.91
N PRO A 311 -11.58 -13.43 -12.86
CA PRO A 311 -12.51 -14.40 -12.31
C PRO A 311 -13.68 -13.70 -11.60
N LYS A 312 -14.68 -14.47 -11.22
CA LYS A 312 -15.74 -14.01 -10.31
C LYS A 312 -15.12 -13.76 -8.94
N ILE A 313 -14.98 -12.50 -8.55
CA ILE A 313 -14.39 -12.12 -7.27
C ILE A 313 -15.51 -11.78 -6.29
N SER A 314 -15.44 -12.34 -5.07
CA SER A 314 -16.33 -11.98 -3.97
C SER A 314 -16.10 -10.54 -3.53
N LEU A 315 -17.17 -9.76 -3.42
CA LEU A 315 -17.09 -8.36 -2.99
C LEU A 315 -16.51 -8.18 -1.59
N TYR A 316 -16.72 -9.15 -0.71
CA TYR A 316 -16.24 -9.10 0.67
C TYR A 316 -14.72 -9.27 0.79
N THR A 317 -14.06 -9.73 -0.29
CA THR A 317 -12.63 -10.07 -0.27
C THR A 317 -11.83 -9.26 -1.28
N ALA A 318 -12.51 -8.59 -2.22
CA ALA A 318 -11.89 -7.70 -3.18
C ALA A 318 -11.32 -6.43 -2.53
N THR A 319 -10.15 -6.00 -2.99
CA THR A 319 -9.56 -4.70 -2.66
C THR A 319 -8.93 -4.12 -3.93
N LEU A 320 -9.19 -2.84 -4.19
CA LEU A 320 -8.64 -2.10 -5.33
C LEU A 320 -7.58 -1.11 -4.82
N ALA A 321 -6.52 -0.92 -5.60
CA ALA A 321 -5.48 0.07 -5.32
C ALA A 321 -4.98 0.73 -6.61
N ASP A 322 -4.62 2.01 -6.52
CA ASP A 322 -3.77 2.65 -7.55
C ASP A 322 -2.38 2.03 -7.46
N TYR A 323 -1.93 1.45 -8.56
CA TYR A 323 -0.61 0.84 -8.73
C TYR A 323 0.13 1.54 -9.88
N GLY A 324 0.45 2.82 -9.68
CA GLY A 324 1.27 3.59 -10.62
C GLY A 324 0.58 3.80 -11.96
N ARG A 325 -0.64 4.38 -11.93
CA ARG A 325 -1.50 4.59 -13.12
C ARG A 325 -2.09 3.29 -13.69
N LYS A 326 -1.86 2.16 -13.02
CA LYS A 326 -2.54 0.89 -13.25
C LYS A 326 -3.43 0.59 -12.06
N MET A 327 -4.36 -0.35 -12.22
CA MET A 327 -5.19 -0.81 -11.12
C MET A 327 -4.70 -2.16 -10.64
N ALA A 328 -4.36 -2.28 -9.35
CA ALA A 328 -4.18 -3.56 -8.70
C ALA A 328 -5.51 -4.01 -8.09
N VAL A 329 -5.92 -5.24 -8.37
CA VAL A 329 -7.08 -5.89 -7.73
C VAL A 329 -6.57 -7.10 -6.97
N LEU A 330 -6.84 -7.14 -5.67
CA LEU A 330 -6.50 -8.27 -4.81
C LEU A 330 -7.77 -8.91 -4.28
N TRP A 331 -7.72 -10.23 -4.13
CA TRP A 331 -8.79 -11.00 -3.52
C TRP A 331 -8.23 -12.29 -2.94
N ASP A 332 -9.03 -12.98 -2.14
CA ASP A 332 -8.69 -14.33 -1.71
C ASP A 332 -9.60 -15.37 -2.38
N MET A 333 -9.07 -16.59 -2.52
CA MET A 333 -9.81 -17.75 -2.98
C MET A 333 -9.40 -18.97 -2.16
N ASP A 334 -10.41 -19.74 -1.76
CA ASP A 334 -10.22 -20.92 -0.94
C ASP A 334 -9.49 -22.01 -1.72
N VAL A 335 -8.56 -22.69 -1.04
CA VAL A 335 -7.96 -23.91 -1.53
C VAL A 335 -8.71 -25.06 -0.88
N ALA A 336 -9.60 -25.68 -1.65
CA ALA A 336 -10.33 -26.86 -1.19
C ALA A 336 -9.35 -27.88 -0.59
N SER A 337 -9.69 -28.43 0.58
CA SER A 337 -9.01 -29.49 1.34
C SER A 337 -7.87 -29.15 2.32
N THR A 338 -7.36 -27.92 2.41
CA THR A 338 -6.19 -27.63 3.28
C THR A 338 -6.45 -26.70 4.48
N GLY A 339 -7.63 -26.07 4.59
CA GLY A 339 -7.88 -25.04 5.62
C GLY A 339 -7.10 -23.72 5.39
N ASP A 340 -6.54 -23.57 4.19
CA ASP A 340 -5.80 -22.38 3.76
C ASP A 340 -6.51 -21.73 2.57
N LYS A 341 -6.17 -20.48 2.31
CA LYS A 341 -6.59 -19.75 1.10
C LYS A 341 -5.40 -19.10 0.42
N MET A 342 -5.55 -18.84 -0.86
CA MET A 342 -4.57 -18.09 -1.64
C MET A 342 -5.04 -16.66 -1.79
N ILE A 343 -4.15 -15.72 -1.52
CA ILE A 343 -4.31 -14.33 -1.94
C ILE A 343 -3.86 -14.25 -3.39
N TRP A 344 -4.75 -13.76 -4.24
CA TRP A 344 -4.52 -13.48 -5.64
C TRP A 344 -4.35 -11.99 -5.85
N CYS A 345 -3.56 -11.65 -6.87
CA CYS A 345 -3.40 -10.30 -7.33
C CYS A 345 -3.43 -10.28 -8.86
N THR A 346 -4.02 -9.24 -9.42
CA THR A 346 -3.95 -8.92 -10.83
C THR A 346 -3.69 -7.43 -11.01
N VAL A 347 -2.92 -7.09 -12.03
CA VAL A 347 -2.68 -5.71 -12.43
C VAL A 347 -3.33 -5.48 -13.79
N ILE A 348 -4.15 -4.43 -13.85
CA ILE A 348 -4.91 -4.02 -15.02
C ILE A 348 -4.32 -2.69 -15.49
N ALA A 349 -3.72 -2.69 -16.67
CA ALA A 349 -3.35 -1.46 -17.36
C ALA A 349 -4.61 -0.74 -17.84
N LEU A 350 -4.69 0.55 -17.58
CA LEU A 350 -5.82 1.39 -17.98
C LEU A 350 -5.42 2.24 -19.18
N GLU A 351 -6.29 2.30 -20.19
CA GLU A 351 -6.11 3.08 -21.41
C GLU A 351 -7.36 3.92 -21.64
N ARG A 352 -7.24 5.24 -21.54
CA ARG A 352 -8.30 6.18 -21.93
C ARG A 352 -8.23 6.43 -23.43
N ARG A 353 -9.22 5.96 -24.17
CA ARG A 353 -9.24 6.07 -25.66
C ARG A 353 -9.94 7.33 -26.14
N ASN A 354 -10.98 7.75 -25.42
CA ASN A 354 -11.70 8.99 -25.66
C ASN A 354 -12.32 9.45 -24.33
N ASP A 355 -13.14 10.50 -24.37
CA ASP A 355 -13.82 11.03 -23.19
C ASP A 355 -14.89 10.11 -22.60
N GLU A 356 -15.35 9.12 -23.38
CA GLU A 356 -16.46 8.25 -23.03
C GLU A 356 -16.07 6.81 -22.69
N GLU A 357 -14.81 6.45 -22.95
CA GLU A 357 -14.32 5.08 -22.85
C GLU A 357 -12.94 4.98 -22.22
N ILE A 358 -12.90 4.20 -21.13
CA ILE A 358 -11.69 3.67 -20.53
C ILE A 358 -11.69 2.15 -20.76
N TRP A 359 -10.56 1.64 -21.22
CA TRP A 359 -10.32 0.22 -21.45
C TRP A 359 -9.31 -0.30 -20.44
N GLY A 360 -9.52 -1.53 -19.97
CA GLY A 360 -8.63 -2.25 -19.08
C GLY A 360 -8.03 -3.47 -19.77
N LYS A 361 -6.71 -3.68 -19.64
CA LYS A 361 -6.01 -4.87 -20.09
C LYS A 361 -5.30 -5.53 -18.90
N VAL A 362 -5.65 -6.78 -18.59
CA VAL A 362 -4.95 -7.57 -17.59
C VAL A 362 -3.51 -7.82 -18.06
N GLU A 363 -2.53 -7.30 -17.32
CA GLU A 363 -1.11 -7.52 -17.62
C GLU A 363 -0.65 -8.87 -17.06
N TRP A 364 -1.06 -9.19 -15.85
CA TRP A 364 -0.78 -10.47 -15.21
C TRP A 364 -1.81 -10.77 -14.12
N LYS A 365 -1.90 -12.04 -13.76
CA LYS A 365 -2.77 -12.57 -12.70
C LYS A 365 -2.11 -13.80 -12.09
N GLU A 366 -1.86 -13.79 -10.78
CA GLU A 366 -1.24 -14.93 -10.09
C GLU A 366 -1.66 -14.98 -8.61
N ALA A 367 -1.56 -16.17 -8.02
CA ALA A 367 -1.58 -16.35 -6.58
C ALA A 367 -0.23 -15.88 -5.98
N VAL A 368 -0.28 -14.92 -5.06
CA VAL A 368 0.89 -14.22 -4.54
C VAL A 368 1.24 -14.58 -3.10
N LEU A 369 0.31 -15.19 -2.33
CA LEU A 369 0.58 -15.64 -0.97
C LEU A 369 -0.39 -16.72 -0.52
N LYS A 370 0.11 -17.76 0.15
CA LYS A 370 -0.71 -18.74 0.87
C LYS A 370 -0.89 -18.28 2.32
N VAL A 371 -2.13 -18.23 2.80
CA VAL A 371 -2.46 -17.79 4.16
C VAL A 371 -3.50 -18.72 4.80
N PRO A 372 -3.58 -18.79 6.14
CA PRO A 372 -4.67 -19.49 6.81
C PRO A 372 -6.03 -18.94 6.39
N PHE A 373 -7.07 -19.78 6.36
CA PHE A 373 -8.43 -19.38 5.97
C PHE A 373 -8.96 -18.16 6.75
N SER A 374 -8.56 -18.06 8.01
CA SER A 374 -8.99 -17.01 8.94
C SER A 374 -8.33 -15.63 8.68
N CYS A 375 -7.30 -15.57 7.84
CA CYS A 375 -6.65 -14.33 7.43
C CYS A 375 -7.62 -13.45 6.63
N THR A 376 -7.52 -12.12 6.68
CA THR A 376 -8.32 -11.22 5.82
C THR A 376 -7.45 -10.14 5.20
N ILE A 377 -7.74 -9.79 3.95
CA ILE A 377 -7.14 -8.62 3.31
C ILE A 377 -7.81 -7.39 3.93
N LYS A 378 -7.00 -6.54 4.58
CA LYS A 378 -7.49 -5.28 5.15
C LYS A 378 -7.35 -4.18 4.12
N HIS A 379 -6.14 -3.96 3.61
CA HIS A 379 -5.84 -2.86 2.69
C HIS A 379 -4.83 -3.26 1.63
N ALA A 380 -4.91 -2.57 0.49
CA ALA A 380 -3.86 -2.53 -0.51
C ALA A 380 -3.64 -1.09 -0.94
N LEU A 381 -2.38 -0.68 -1.04
CA LEU A 381 -1.96 0.68 -1.36
C LEU A 381 -0.68 0.61 -2.19
N ALA A 382 -0.41 1.58 -3.05
CA ALA A 382 0.91 1.68 -3.68
C ALA A 382 1.58 3.01 -3.35
N ALA A 383 2.85 2.93 -2.97
CA ALA A 383 3.71 4.10 -2.78
C ALA A 383 4.68 4.20 -3.96
N THR A 384 4.98 5.42 -4.38
CA THR A 384 5.97 5.69 -5.43
C THR A 384 7.33 5.91 -4.78
N VAL A 385 8.30 5.06 -5.13
CA VAL A 385 9.60 4.95 -4.48
C VAL A 385 10.73 4.80 -5.50
#